data_AF-A0A948V171-F1
#
_entry.id   AF-A0A948V171-F1
#
_cell.length_a   1.000
_cell.length_b   1.000
_cell.length_c   1.000
_cell.angle_alpha   90.00
_cell.angle_beta   90.00
_cell.angle_gamma   90.00
#
_symmetry.space_group_name_H-M   'P 1'
#
loop_
_entity.id
_entity.type
_entity.pdbx_description
1 polymer ?
#
loop_
_entity_poly.entity_id
_entity_poly.type
_entity_poly.pdbx_seq_one_letter_code
_entity_poly.pdbx_strand_id
1 'polypeptide(L)' 'MKIAVDAMGGDFGPRVVVEGAISAAREMDVEVLLVGNKD' A
#
# COMPACT_ATOMS: atom_id res chain seq x y z
N MET A 1 2.23 10.59 9.71
CA MET A 1 3.51 9.81 9.59
C MET A 1 3.60 9.21 8.20
N LYS A 2 4.79 9.15 7.55
CA LYS A 2 4.92 8.54 6.20
C LYS A 2 5.39 7.10 6.28
N ILE A 3 4.72 6.20 5.56
CA ILE A 3 5.02 4.76 5.52
C ILE A 3 5.20 4.31 4.07
N ALA A 4 6.34 3.70 3.75
CA ALA A 4 6.53 3.01 2.47
C ALA A 4 5.99 1.58 2.56
N VAL A 5 5.18 1.18 1.58
CA VAL A 5 4.57 -0.14 1.50
C VAL A 5 5.01 -0.79 0.20
N ASP A 6 5.62 -1.98 0.29
CA ASP A 6 5.88 -2.82 -0.89
C ASP A 6 4.55 -3.32 -1.45
N ALA A 7 4.12 -2.71 -2.54
CA ALA A 7 2.86 -3.00 -3.18
C ALA A 7 2.85 -4.36 -3.87
N MET A 8 4.00 -4.98 -4.14
CA MET A 8 4.11 -6.17 -4.99
C MET A 8 4.20 -7.47 -4.20
N GLY A 9 4.53 -7.39 -2.90
CA GLY A 9 4.80 -8.56 -2.08
C GLY A 9 3.61 -9.49 -1.84
N GLY A 10 3.90 -10.79 -1.77
CA GLY A 10 2.95 -11.84 -1.39
C GLY A 10 2.16 -12.44 -2.56
N ASP A 11 1.55 -13.60 -2.31
CA ASP A 11 0.90 -14.43 -3.33
C ASP A 11 -0.29 -13.74 -4.05
N PHE A 12 -0.87 -12.73 -3.40
CA PHE A 12 -2.04 -11.98 -3.88
C PHE A 12 -1.73 -10.51 -4.19
N GLY A 13 -0.47 -10.10 -4.13
CA GLY A 13 -0.02 -8.78 -4.57
C GLY A 13 -0.18 -8.61 -6.09
N PRO A 14 -0.33 -7.38 -6.62
CA PRO A 14 -0.35 -6.12 -5.88
C PRO A 14 -1.73 -5.71 -5.33
N ARG A 15 -2.79 -6.35 -5.81
CA ARG A 15 -4.18 -5.91 -5.60
C ARG A 15 -4.53 -5.77 -4.11
N VAL A 16 -4.31 -6.82 -3.31
CA VAL A 16 -4.74 -6.82 -1.90
C VAL A 16 -3.92 -5.88 -1.02
N VAL A 17 -2.63 -5.70 -1.37
CA VAL A 17 -1.75 -4.80 -0.62
C VAL A 17 -2.14 -3.35 -0.85
N VAL A 18 -2.42 -2.99 -2.10
CA VAL A 18 -2.89 -1.64 -2.45
C VAL A 18 -4.25 -1.36 -1.83
N GLU A 19 -5.20 -2.31 -1.85
CA GLU A 19 -6.49 -2.19 -1.19
C GLU A 19 -6.33 -1.89 0.31
N GLY A 20 -5.51 -2.67 1.02
CA GLY A 20 -5.25 -2.47 2.45
C GLY A 20 -4.54 -1.14 2.75
N ALA A 21 -3.58 -0.75 1.92
CA ALA A 21 -2.88 0.52 2.03
C ALA A 21 -3.83 1.73 1.88
N ILE A 22 -4.78 1.65 0.94
CA ILE A 22 -5.80 2.69 0.75
C ILE A 22 -6.71 2.78 1.98
N SER A 23 -7.16 1.64 2.52
CA SER A 23 -7.97 1.64 3.74
C SER A 23 -7.23 2.27 4.92
N ALA A 24 -5.96 1.90 5.12
CA ALA A 24 -5.13 2.47 6.19
C ALA A 24 -4.95 3.99 6.04
N ALA A 25 -4.72 4.49 4.83
CA ALA A 25 -4.59 5.93 4.57
C ALA A 25 -5.90 6.71 4.79
N ARG A 26 -7.07 6.05 4.75
CA ARG A 26 -8.38 6.67 5.01
C ARG A 26 -8.75 6.66 6.48
N GLU A 27 -8.38 5.61 7.19
CA GLU A 27 -8.80 5.36 8.58
C GLU A 27 -7.78 5.88 9.60
N MET A 28 -6.53 6.10 9.18
CA MET A 28 -5.43 6.50 10.05
C MET A 28 -4.79 7.81 9.58
N ASP A 29 -4.18 8.57 10.50
CA ASP A 29 -3.42 9.79 10.20
C ASP A 29 -2.00 9.47 9.66
N VAL A 30 -1.97 8.71 8.56
CA VAL A 30 -0.74 8.28 7.89
C VAL A 30 -0.78 8.56 6.41
N GLU A 31 0.39 8.87 5.85
CA GLU A 31 0.59 9.01 4.42
C GLU A 31 1.27 7.72 3.92
N VAL A 32 0.70 7.09 2.89
CA VAL A 32 1.22 5.84 2.34
C VAL A 32 1.89 6.07 0.99
N LEU A 33 3.14 5.62 0.87
CA LEU A 33 3.89 5.57 -0.38
C LEU A 33 3.92 4.13 -0.87
N LEU A 34 3.18 3.85 -1.95
CA LEU A 34 3.23 2.54 -2.62
C LEU A 34 4.52 2.42 -3.42
N VAL A 35 5.29 1.37 -3.14
CA VAL A 35 6.55 1.05 -3.81
C VAL A 35 6.34 -0.23 -4.61
N GLY A 36 6.57 -0.17 -5.92
CA GLY A 36 6.36 -1.31 -6.81
C GLY A 36 6.44 -0.90 -8.26
N ASN A 37 6.20 -1.86 -9.17
CA ASN A 37 6.08 -1.53 -10.59
C ASN A 37 4.73 -0.85 -10.86
N LYS A 38 4.76 0.26 -11.59
CA LYS A 38 3.58 1.06 -11.93
C LYS A 38 2.93 0.61 -13.25
N ASP A 39 3.66 -0.16 -14.05
CA ASP A 39 3.30 -0.55 -15.41
C ASP A 39 2.48 -1.85 -15.46
#